data_AF-A0A812IC72-F1
#
_entry.id   AF-A0A812IC72-F1
#
_cell.length_a   1.000
_cell.length_b   1.000
_cell.length_c   1.000
_cell.angle_alpha   90.00
_cell.angle_beta   90.00
_cell.angle_gamma   90.00
#
_symmetry.space_group_name_H-M   'P 1'
#
loop_
_entity.id
_entity.type
_entity.pdbx_description
1 polymer ?
#
loop_
_entity_poly.entity_id
_entity_poly.type
_entity_poly.pdbx_seq_one_letter_code
_entity_poly.pdbx_strand_id
1 'polypeptide(L)'
;MAAAEEDQLEALYQPTCLNVQGARWTNFGYALIGGSTIIMACQSLGIGPNWIWKSADDATTVLFTFELLVRIFEKGYLFFVEDDKNWNFFDALVVAISLFSMVMSQQAAASANGQAPNGAAMQKMKVLRTLRLLRLLRLFRVFKGVEEVNRFVELLLNSVRTVFLSMVIVAAGVALVATAIIACGATAKAWLRDHSLPKLPEIH
;
A
#
# COMPACT_ATOMS: atom_id res chain seq x y z
N MET A 1 -23.26 8.52 -16.30
CA MET A 1 -22.92 9.20 -15.03
C MET A 1 -21.43 9.47 -14.98
N ALA A 2 -20.55 8.48 -15.20
CA ALA A 2 -19.10 8.69 -15.35
C ALA A 2 -18.71 9.70 -16.45
N ALA A 3 -19.31 9.62 -17.65
CA ALA A 3 -19.02 10.57 -18.74
C ALA A 3 -19.37 12.04 -18.41
N ALA A 4 -20.36 12.29 -17.55
CA ALA A 4 -20.71 13.65 -17.13
C ALA A 4 -19.80 14.17 -16.01
N GLU A 5 -19.09 13.28 -15.32
CA GLU A 5 -18.10 13.60 -14.30
C GLU A 5 -16.74 13.89 -14.96
N GLU A 6 -16.37 13.15 -16.01
CA GLU A 6 -15.22 13.44 -16.87
C GLU A 6 -15.31 14.83 -17.53
N ASP A 7 -16.47 15.18 -18.10
CA ASP A 7 -16.70 16.51 -18.69
C ASP A 7 -16.56 17.66 -17.67
N GLN A 8 -16.89 17.42 -16.39
CA GLN A 8 -16.69 18.42 -15.32
C GLN A 8 -15.24 18.50 -14.84
N LEU A 9 -14.51 17.38 -14.85
CA LEU A 9 -13.08 17.33 -14.53
C LEU A 9 -12.26 18.06 -15.60
N GLU A 10 -12.62 17.91 -16.89
CA GLU A 10 -12.02 18.65 -18.00
C GLU A 10 -12.26 20.16 -17.90
N ALA A 11 -13.45 20.58 -17.45
CA ALA A 11 -13.77 22.01 -17.26
C ALA A 11 -12.97 22.67 -16.11
N LEU A 12 -12.46 21.88 -15.15
CA LEU A 12 -11.61 22.35 -14.05
C LEU A 12 -10.10 22.27 -14.40
N TYR A 13 -9.74 21.57 -15.47
CA TYR A 13 -8.35 21.44 -15.93
C TYR A 13 -7.87 22.75 -16.55
N GLN A 14 -7.04 23.49 -15.82
CA GLN A 14 -6.32 24.64 -16.39
C GLN A 14 -5.09 24.13 -17.14
N PRO A 15 -5.00 24.30 -18.48
CA PRO A 15 -3.84 23.85 -19.23
C PRO A 15 -2.62 24.67 -18.82
N THR A 16 -1.79 24.08 -17.97
CA THR A 16 -0.51 24.67 -17.60
C THR A 16 0.49 24.40 -18.73
N CYS A 17 1.34 25.37 -19.08
CA CYS A 17 2.28 25.28 -20.20
C CYS A 17 3.36 24.17 -20.06
N LEU A 18 3.43 23.50 -18.90
CA LEU A 18 4.34 22.41 -18.62
C LEU A 18 3.63 21.07 -18.87
N ASN A 19 3.91 20.41 -20.00
CA ASN A 19 3.40 19.07 -20.26
C ASN A 19 4.18 18.03 -19.43
N VAL A 20 3.74 17.81 -18.19
CA VAL A 20 4.33 16.86 -17.22
C VAL A 20 3.94 15.41 -17.53
N GLN A 21 2.91 15.18 -18.36
CA GLN A 21 2.48 13.85 -18.78
C GLN A 21 3.20 13.33 -20.03
N GLY A 22 4.07 14.14 -20.64
CA GLY A 22 4.83 13.72 -21.82
C GLY A 22 5.77 12.55 -21.54
N ALA A 23 5.96 11.66 -22.52
CA ALA A 23 6.86 10.51 -22.44
C ALA A 23 8.28 10.88 -21.98
N ARG A 24 8.76 12.07 -22.32
CA ARG A 24 10.08 12.58 -21.87
C ARG A 24 10.15 12.75 -20.36
N TRP A 25 9.11 13.30 -19.73
CA TRP A 25 9.06 13.51 -18.29
C TRP A 25 8.89 12.19 -17.54
N THR A 26 8.06 11.29 -18.08
CA THR A 26 7.87 9.94 -17.55
C THR A 26 9.17 9.12 -17.59
N ASN A 27 9.88 9.15 -18.72
CA ASN A 27 11.18 8.49 -18.87
C ASN A 27 12.25 9.09 -17.93
N PHE A 28 12.22 10.41 -17.73
CA PHE A 28 13.08 11.08 -16.76
C PHE A 28 12.81 10.56 -15.33
N GLY A 29 11.54 10.45 -14.92
CA GLY A 29 11.16 9.87 -13.63
C GLY A 29 11.65 8.41 -13.47
N TYR A 30 11.50 7.58 -14.49
CA TYR A 30 12.02 6.21 -14.46
C TYR A 30 13.54 6.14 -14.40
N ALA A 31 14.25 7.04 -15.09
CA ALA A 31 15.70 7.15 -15.01
C ALA A 31 16.16 7.55 -13.59
N LEU A 32 15.46 8.48 -12.93
CA LEU A 32 15.73 8.82 -11.53
C LEU A 32 15.52 7.63 -10.59
N ILE A 33 14.44 6.86 -10.80
CA ILE A 33 14.17 5.65 -10.01
C ILE A 33 15.31 4.64 -10.19
N GLY A 34 15.65 4.30 -11.44
CA GLY A 34 16.73 3.36 -11.76
C GLY A 34 18.08 3.82 -11.19
N GLY A 35 18.41 5.10 -11.37
CA GLY A 35 19.63 5.70 -10.80
C GLY A 35 19.68 5.59 -9.27
N SER A 36 18.56 5.88 -8.58
CA SER A 36 18.48 5.76 -7.13
C SER A 36 18.67 4.33 -6.63
N THR A 37 18.21 3.33 -7.39
CA THR A 37 18.40 1.91 -7.08
C THR A 37 19.84 1.47 -7.29
N ILE A 38 20.49 1.95 -8.35
CA ILE A 38 21.92 1.69 -8.58
C ILE A 38 22.76 2.28 -7.44
N ILE A 39 22.47 3.51 -7.01
CA ILE A 39 23.14 4.15 -5.86
C ILE A 39 23.00 3.28 -4.60
N MET A 40 21.78 2.80 -4.30
CA MET A 40 21.53 1.89 -3.17
C MET A 40 22.29 0.55 -3.30
N ALA A 41 22.36 -0.02 -4.51
CA ALA A 41 23.09 -1.26 -4.77
C ALA A 41 24.59 -1.07 -4.56
N CYS A 42 25.17 0.01 -5.09
CA CYS A 42 26.58 0.34 -4.89
C CYS A 42 26.91 0.63 -3.42
N GLN A 43 26.02 1.30 -2.69
CA GLN A 43 26.14 1.46 -1.24
C GLN A 43 26.19 0.10 -0.53
N SER A 44 25.34 -0.85 -0.94
CA SER A 44 25.31 -2.20 -0.36
C SER A 44 26.58 -3.01 -0.64
N LEU A 45 27.28 -2.73 -1.74
CA LEU A 45 28.57 -3.34 -2.07
C LEU A 45 29.74 -2.75 -1.27
N GLY A 46 29.50 -1.70 -0.47
CA GLY A 46 30.54 -1.06 0.35
C GLY A 46 31.59 -0.31 -0.48
N ILE A 47 31.27 0.05 -1.72
CA ILE A 47 32.20 0.72 -2.61
C ILE A 47 32.27 2.20 -2.20
N GLY A 48 33.36 2.63 -1.57
CA GLY A 48 33.63 4.04 -1.28
C GLY A 48 33.02 4.58 0.03
N PRO A 49 33.28 5.86 0.34
CA PRO A 49 33.01 6.43 1.65
C PRO A 49 31.52 6.74 1.90
N ASN A 50 31.06 6.49 3.13
CA ASN A 50 29.66 6.61 3.54
C ASN A 50 29.04 8.01 3.36
N TRP A 51 29.84 9.07 3.41
CA TRP A 51 29.35 10.45 3.27
C TRP A 51 28.86 10.74 1.84
N ILE A 52 29.49 10.14 0.82
CA ILE A 52 29.06 10.27 -0.58
C ILE A 52 27.69 9.65 -0.76
N TRP A 53 27.52 8.42 -0.26
CA TRP A 53 26.25 7.70 -0.35
C TRP A 53 25.12 8.44 0.38
N LYS A 54 25.41 8.99 1.56
CA LYS A 54 24.44 9.80 2.29
C LYS A 54 24.03 11.05 1.50
N SER A 55 25.00 11.79 0.96
CA SER A 55 24.71 12.98 0.15
C SER A 55 23.93 12.65 -1.12
N ALA A 56 24.23 11.52 -1.76
CA ALA A 56 23.52 11.05 -2.95
C ALA A 56 22.06 10.71 -2.64
N ASP A 57 21.81 10.00 -1.53
CA ASP A 57 20.48 9.66 -1.02
C ASP A 57 19.63 10.91 -0.71
N ASP A 58 20.25 11.91 -0.07
CA ASP A 58 19.59 13.17 0.27
C ASP A 58 19.27 13.97 -1.02
N ALA A 59 20.21 14.02 -1.97
CA ALA A 59 20.01 14.69 -3.26
C ALA A 59 18.88 14.05 -4.07
N THR A 60 18.81 12.71 -4.15
CA THR A 60 17.71 12.05 -4.86
C THR A 60 16.37 12.32 -4.17
N THR A 61 16.34 12.34 -2.84
CA THR A 61 15.11 12.65 -2.09
C THR A 61 14.59 14.06 -2.40
N VAL A 62 15.49 15.05 -2.48
CA VAL A 62 15.12 16.42 -2.88
C VAL A 62 14.61 16.47 -4.32
N LEU A 63 15.30 15.79 -5.26
CA LEU A 63 14.87 15.71 -6.66
C LEU A 63 13.47 15.10 -6.82
N PHE A 64 13.18 13.99 -6.12
CA PHE A 64 11.86 13.37 -6.14
C PHE A 64 10.79 14.25 -5.49
N THR A 65 11.15 14.98 -4.44
CA THR A 65 10.24 15.95 -3.82
C THR A 65 9.88 17.04 -4.80
N PHE A 66 10.85 17.56 -5.54
CA PHE A 66 10.61 18.54 -6.58
C PHE A 66 9.76 17.97 -7.74
N GLU A 67 10.06 16.76 -8.21
CA GLU A 67 9.27 16.07 -9.24
C GLU A 67 7.79 15.92 -8.82
N LEU A 68 7.55 15.52 -7.57
CA LEU A 68 6.21 15.39 -7.01
C LEU A 68 5.50 16.74 -6.91
N LEU A 69 6.19 17.78 -6.42
CA LEU A 69 5.63 19.13 -6.32
C LEU A 69 5.23 19.66 -7.70
N VAL A 70 6.07 19.50 -8.72
CA VAL A 70 5.75 19.90 -10.10
C VAL A 70 4.48 19.20 -10.60
N ARG A 71 4.30 17.91 -10.32
CA ARG A 71 3.06 17.18 -10.64
C ARG A 71 1.84 17.70 -9.89
N ILE A 72 2.00 18.01 -8.61
CA ILE A 72 0.91 18.55 -7.79
C ILE A 72 0.52 19.95 -8.29
N PHE A 73 1.49 20.78 -8.71
CA PHE A 73 1.20 22.10 -9.27
C PHE A 73 0.50 22.02 -10.64
N GLU A 74 0.85 21.06 -11.48
CA GLU A 74 0.20 20.87 -12.79
C GLU A 74 -1.22 20.31 -12.65
N LYS A 75 -1.43 19.31 -11.78
CA LYS A 75 -2.75 18.67 -11.61
C LYS A 75 -3.64 19.34 -10.57
N GLY A 76 -3.09 20.08 -9.62
CA GLY A 76 -3.82 20.70 -8.52
C GLY A 76 -4.69 19.69 -7.76
N TYR A 77 -5.99 19.99 -7.65
CA TYR A 77 -6.98 19.12 -7.00
C TYR A 77 -7.19 17.79 -7.75
N LEU A 78 -7.02 17.78 -9.09
CA LEU A 78 -7.20 16.60 -9.93
C LEU A 78 -6.19 15.48 -9.59
N PHE A 79 -5.06 15.83 -8.98
CA PHE A 79 -4.05 14.86 -8.50
C PHE A 79 -4.65 13.76 -7.60
N PHE A 80 -5.71 14.08 -6.85
CA PHE A 80 -6.35 13.18 -5.89
C PHE A 80 -7.66 12.55 -6.39
N VAL A 81 -8.18 12.97 -7.55
CA VAL A 81 -9.51 12.57 -8.03
C VAL A 81 -9.45 11.69 -9.28
N GLU A 82 -8.41 11.85 -10.10
CA GLU A 82 -8.17 11.07 -11.32
C GLU A 82 -8.04 9.56 -11.06
N ASP A 83 -8.21 8.73 -12.09
CA ASP A 83 -8.13 7.25 -12.00
C ASP A 83 -6.81 6.75 -11.37
N ASP A 84 -5.75 7.53 -11.53
CA ASP A 84 -4.43 7.30 -10.99
C ASP A 84 -4.23 7.72 -9.53
N LYS A 85 -5.27 8.18 -8.83
CA LYS A 85 -5.19 8.72 -7.47
C LYS A 85 -4.48 7.81 -6.47
N ASN A 86 -4.68 6.50 -6.57
CA ASN A 86 -4.05 5.53 -5.66
C ASN A 86 -2.53 5.53 -5.82
N TRP A 87 -2.06 5.61 -7.07
CA TRP A 87 -0.64 5.67 -7.39
C TRP A 87 -0.02 7.02 -7.06
N ASN A 88 -0.75 8.10 -7.29
CA ASN A 88 -0.35 9.46 -6.95
C ASN A 88 -0.21 9.62 -5.41
N PHE A 89 -1.16 9.08 -4.65
CA PHE A 89 -1.09 9.03 -3.19
C PHE A 89 0.07 8.19 -2.69
N PHE A 90 0.32 7.03 -3.31
CA PHE A 90 1.47 6.19 -2.99
C PHE A 90 2.80 6.92 -3.24
N ASP A 91 2.94 7.63 -4.36
CA ASP A 91 4.14 8.44 -4.66
C ASP A 91 4.34 9.53 -3.59
N ALA A 92 3.26 10.23 -3.22
CA ALA A 92 3.29 11.23 -2.15
C ALA A 92 3.69 10.65 -0.80
N LEU A 93 3.17 9.47 -0.44
CA LEU A 93 3.51 8.76 0.79
C LEU A 93 4.99 8.35 0.81
N VAL A 94 5.51 7.81 -0.29
CA VAL A 94 6.92 7.38 -0.40
C VAL A 94 7.86 8.58 -0.27
N VAL A 95 7.53 9.72 -0.88
CA VAL A 95 8.30 10.96 -0.74
C VAL A 95 8.23 11.49 0.69
N ALA A 96 7.04 11.50 1.32
CA ALA A 96 6.86 11.95 2.70
C ALA A 96 7.69 11.11 3.70
N ILE A 97 7.67 9.78 3.57
CA ILE A 97 8.49 8.87 4.38
C ILE A 97 9.99 9.16 4.15
N SER A 98 10.38 9.43 2.91
CA SER A 98 11.78 9.72 2.56
C SER A 98 12.29 11.02 3.17
N LEU A 99 11.45 12.06 3.19
CA LEU A 99 11.73 13.34 3.84
C LEU A 99 11.79 13.18 5.36
N PHE A 100 10.84 12.45 5.95
CA PHE A 100 10.85 12.17 7.39
C PHE A 100 12.14 11.44 7.81
N SER A 101 12.55 10.43 7.04
CA SER A 101 13.80 9.71 7.26
C SER A 101 15.03 10.64 7.18
N MET A 102 15.05 11.56 6.20
CA MET A 102 16.12 12.56 6.05
C MET A 102 16.20 13.48 7.28
N VAL A 103 15.07 14.04 7.73
CA VAL A 103 15.01 14.93 8.91
C VAL A 103 15.47 14.19 10.17
N MET A 104 14.98 12.96 10.39
CA MET A 104 15.38 12.13 11.51
C MET A 104 16.88 11.80 11.48
N SER A 105 17.45 11.54 10.30
CA SER A 105 18.89 11.30 10.14
C SER A 105 19.73 12.52 10.52
N GLN A 106 19.28 13.73 10.15
CA GLN A 106 19.96 14.98 10.50
C GLN A 106 19.88 15.27 12.00
N GLN A 107 18.71 15.09 12.62
CA GLN A 107 18.55 15.24 14.07
C GLN A 107 19.40 14.24 14.86
N ALA A 108 19.49 12.99 14.40
CA ALA A 108 20.35 11.98 15.02
C ALA A 108 21.84 12.37 14.92
N ALA A 109 22.27 12.94 13.80
CA ALA A 109 23.64 13.43 13.63
C ALA A 109 23.93 14.63 14.53
N ALA A 110 23.00 15.58 14.65
CA ALA A 110 23.15 16.76 15.52
C ALA A 110 23.17 16.41 17.02
N SER A 111 22.49 15.32 17.42
CA SER A 111 22.43 14.86 18.82
C SER A 111 23.65 14.03 19.23
N ALA A 112 24.45 13.55 18.27
CA ALA A 112 25.61 12.69 18.51
C ALA A 112 26.86 13.51 18.84
N ASN A 113 26.82 14.33 19.89
CA ASN A 113 27.99 15.05 20.42
C ASN A 113 28.94 14.11 21.21
N GLY A 114 29.42 13.03 20.57
CA GLY A 114 30.48 12.17 21.09
C GLY A 114 30.10 11.16 22.20
N GLN A 115 28.82 11.06 22.59
CA GLN A 115 28.36 10.06 23.56
C GLN A 115 28.00 8.74 22.87
N ALA A 116 28.35 7.62 23.51
CA ALA A 116 28.00 6.28 23.04
C ALA A 116 26.48 6.16 22.81
N PRO A 117 26.03 5.48 21.74
CA PRO A 117 24.62 5.41 21.41
C PRO A 117 23.84 4.67 22.52
N ASN A 118 23.01 5.42 23.26
CA ASN A 118 22.04 4.85 24.21
C ASN A 118 21.05 3.92 23.47
N GLY A 119 20.34 3.05 24.20
CA GLY A 119 19.36 2.11 23.62
C GLY A 119 18.34 2.76 22.67
N ALA A 120 17.95 4.02 22.94
CA ALA A 120 17.09 4.83 22.06
C ALA A 120 17.76 5.21 20.73
N ALA A 121 19.06 5.50 20.71
CA ALA A 121 19.80 5.79 19.47
C ALA A 121 19.92 4.55 18.59
N MET A 122 20.09 3.37 19.20
CA MET A 122 20.11 2.09 18.48
C MET A 122 18.75 1.77 17.82
N GLN A 123 17.64 2.03 18.51
CA GLN A 123 16.29 1.91 17.94
C GLN A 123 16.08 2.89 16.78
N LYS A 124 16.48 4.16 16.93
CA LYS A 124 16.39 5.17 15.86
C LYS A 124 17.16 4.73 14.62
N MET A 125 18.38 4.21 14.78
CA MET A 125 19.17 3.68 13.65
C MET A 125 18.49 2.51 12.94
N LYS A 126 17.86 1.58 13.69
CA LYS A 126 17.08 0.48 13.10
C LYS A 126 15.91 1.01 12.27
N VAL A 127 15.14 1.97 12.81
CA VAL A 127 14.01 2.57 12.10
C VAL A 127 14.49 3.28 10.83
N LEU A 128 15.52 4.12 10.91
CA LEU A 128 16.10 4.79 9.75
C LEU A 128 16.54 3.80 8.66
N ARG A 129 17.08 2.65 9.05
CA ARG A 129 17.47 1.58 8.13
C ARG A 129 16.26 0.95 7.44
N THR A 130 15.17 0.71 8.16
CA THR A 130 13.93 0.17 7.59
C THR A 130 13.25 1.19 6.66
N LEU A 131 13.18 2.47 7.07
CA LEU A 131 12.63 3.54 6.24
C LEU A 131 13.41 3.71 4.92
N ARG A 132 14.71 3.45 4.94
CA ARG A 132 15.53 3.42 3.72
C ARG A 132 15.11 2.31 2.76
N LEU A 133 14.66 1.15 3.25
CA LEU A 133 14.16 0.06 2.38
C LEU A 133 12.79 0.39 1.78
N LEU A 134 11.96 1.19 2.44
CA LEU A 134 10.69 1.66 1.88
C LEU A 134 10.90 2.50 0.62
N ARG A 135 12.09 3.08 0.45
CA ARG A 135 12.51 3.71 -0.80
C ARG A 135 12.75 2.72 -1.95
N LEU A 136 12.73 1.41 -1.75
CA LEU A 136 12.66 0.45 -2.86
C LEU A 136 11.24 0.33 -3.39
N LEU A 137 10.24 0.75 -2.61
CA LEU A 137 8.83 0.71 -3.03
C LEU A 137 8.55 1.62 -4.24
N ARG A 138 9.38 2.64 -4.48
CA ARG A 138 9.32 3.44 -5.71
C ARG A 138 9.64 2.64 -6.98
N LEU A 139 10.29 1.48 -6.90
CA LEU A 139 10.40 0.55 -8.04
C LEU A 139 9.02 0.04 -8.48
N PHE A 140 8.04 -0.05 -7.57
CA PHE A 140 6.68 -0.44 -7.94
C PHE A 140 6.01 0.60 -8.84
N ARG A 141 6.49 1.84 -8.88
CA ARG A 141 5.99 2.85 -9.81
C ARG A 141 6.34 2.53 -11.27
N VAL A 142 7.34 1.67 -11.52
CA VAL A 142 7.58 1.13 -12.86
C VAL A 142 6.40 0.25 -13.29
N PHE A 143 5.84 -0.55 -12.37
CA PHE A 143 4.65 -1.36 -12.68
C PHE A 143 3.42 -0.52 -13.01
N LYS A 144 3.27 0.68 -12.44
CA LYS A 144 2.21 1.62 -12.84
C LYS A 144 2.24 1.88 -14.35
N GLY A 145 3.42 2.02 -14.95
CA GLY A 145 3.56 2.31 -16.39
C GLY A 145 3.37 1.10 -17.30
N VAL A 146 3.24 -0.10 -16.74
CA VAL A 146 3.08 -1.34 -17.49
C VAL A 146 1.62 -1.76 -17.37
N GLU A 147 0.82 -1.41 -18.38
CA GLU A 147 -0.62 -1.70 -18.40
C GLU A 147 -0.92 -3.19 -18.21
N GLU A 148 -0.08 -4.09 -18.75
CA GLU A 148 -0.28 -5.53 -18.57
C GLU A 148 -0.17 -5.94 -17.10
N VAL A 149 0.75 -5.33 -16.35
CA VAL A 149 0.95 -5.63 -14.93
C VAL A 149 -0.22 -5.11 -14.11
N ASN A 150 -0.68 -3.89 -14.37
CA ASN A 150 -1.84 -3.33 -13.67
C ASN A 150 -3.09 -4.19 -13.90
N ARG A 151 -3.34 -4.60 -15.15
CA ARG A 151 -4.46 -5.49 -15.48
C ARG A 151 -4.33 -6.83 -14.78
N PHE A 152 -3.13 -7.40 -14.75
CA PHE A 152 -2.89 -8.65 -14.05
C PHE A 152 -3.14 -8.52 -12.54
N VAL A 153 -2.69 -7.43 -11.91
CA VAL A 153 -2.93 -7.15 -10.49
C VAL A 153 -4.43 -6.99 -10.22
N GLU A 154 -5.16 -6.27 -11.08
CA GLU A 154 -6.61 -6.10 -10.94
C GLU A 154 -7.34 -7.45 -11.03
N LEU A 155 -6.96 -8.30 -11.99
CA LEU A 155 -7.50 -9.65 -12.14
C LEU A 155 -7.22 -10.51 -10.90
N LEU A 156 -5.99 -10.45 -10.36
CA LEU A 156 -5.63 -11.15 -9.13
C LEU A 156 -6.46 -10.65 -7.94
N LEU A 157 -6.59 -9.34 -7.76
CA LEU A 157 -7.37 -8.76 -6.67
C LEU A 157 -8.85 -9.13 -6.78
N ASN A 158 -9.42 -9.09 -7.99
CA ASN A 158 -10.79 -9.51 -8.23
C ASN A 158 -10.99 -11.01 -7.97
N SER A 159 -10.03 -11.84 -8.35
CA SER A 159 -10.02 -13.27 -8.05
C SER A 159 -9.99 -13.52 -6.54
N VAL A 160 -9.05 -12.90 -5.82
CA VAL A 160 -8.95 -13.01 -4.35
C VAL A 160 -10.25 -12.55 -3.68
N ARG A 161 -10.83 -11.44 -4.12
CA ARG A 161 -12.12 -10.94 -3.60
C ARG A 161 -13.23 -11.95 -3.86
N THR A 162 -13.30 -12.51 -5.06
CA THR A 162 -14.34 -13.48 -5.44
C THR A 162 -14.22 -14.77 -4.64
N VAL A 163 -12.99 -15.29 -4.48
CA VAL A 163 -12.72 -16.49 -3.66
C VAL A 163 -13.03 -16.21 -2.19
N PHE A 164 -12.66 -15.05 -1.66
CA PHE A 164 -12.98 -14.70 -0.28
C PHE A 164 -14.49 -14.64 -0.05
N LEU A 165 -15.23 -13.99 -0.94
CA LEU A 165 -16.69 -13.92 -0.86
C LEU A 165 -17.34 -15.29 -1.02
N SER A 166 -16.85 -16.14 -1.93
CA SER A 166 -17.38 -17.49 -2.09
C SER A 166 -17.14 -18.35 -0.84
N MET A 167 -15.96 -18.24 -0.21
CA MET A 167 -15.68 -18.90 1.06
C MET A 167 -16.65 -18.47 2.16
N VAL A 168 -16.94 -17.16 2.27
CA VAL A 168 -17.88 -16.63 3.26
C VAL A 168 -19.30 -17.16 3.00
N ILE A 169 -19.75 -17.19 1.75
CA ILE A 169 -21.08 -17.68 1.38
C ILE A 169 -21.22 -19.17 1.72
N VAL A 170 -20.22 -19.99 1.38
CA VAL A 170 -20.24 -21.42 1.72
C VAL A 170 -20.24 -21.64 3.22
N ALA A 171 -19.40 -20.92 3.97
CA ALA A 171 -19.35 -21.02 5.43
C ALA A 171 -20.70 -20.63 6.07
N ALA A 172 -21.33 -19.55 5.59
CA ALA A 172 -22.65 -19.13 6.04
C ALA A 172 -23.73 -20.18 5.72
N GLY A 173 -23.70 -20.77 4.53
CA GLY A 173 -24.61 -21.85 4.14
C GLY A 173 -24.49 -23.08 5.02
N VAL A 174 -23.27 -23.53 5.32
CA VAL A 174 -23.02 -24.65 6.22
C VAL A 174 -23.52 -24.36 7.64
N ALA A 175 -23.27 -23.14 8.15
CA ALA A 175 -23.74 -22.72 9.47
C ALA A 175 -25.28 -22.71 9.55
N LEU A 176 -25.97 -22.25 8.51
CA LEU A 176 -27.43 -22.26 8.43
C LEU A 176 -27.97 -23.69 8.45
N VAL A 177 -27.41 -24.60 7.65
CA VAL A 177 -27.84 -26.00 7.63
C VAL A 177 -27.60 -26.67 8.99
N ALA A 178 -26.43 -26.44 9.60
CA ALA A 178 -26.12 -27.00 10.92
C ALA A 178 -27.11 -26.50 11.99
N THR A 179 -27.41 -25.20 12.02
CA THR A 179 -28.38 -24.62 12.97
C THR A 179 -29.80 -25.14 12.73
N ALA A 180 -30.23 -25.32 11.48
CA ALA A 180 -31.52 -25.91 11.15
C ALA A 180 -31.63 -27.37 11.61
N ILE A 181 -30.59 -28.18 11.43
CA ILE A 181 -30.54 -29.58 11.91
C ILE A 181 -30.62 -29.60 13.44
N ILE A 182 -29.83 -28.77 14.12
CA ILE A 182 -29.83 -28.69 15.59
C ILE A 182 -31.21 -28.25 16.11
N ALA A 183 -31.82 -27.24 15.49
CA ALA A 183 -33.15 -26.76 15.86
C ALA A 183 -34.22 -27.85 15.68
N CYS A 184 -34.23 -28.55 14.54
CA CYS A 184 -35.14 -29.66 14.27
C CYS A 184 -34.94 -30.82 15.27
N GLY A 185 -33.69 -31.16 15.58
CA GLY A 185 -33.37 -32.17 16.59
C GLY A 185 -33.84 -31.78 18.00
N ALA A 186 -33.71 -30.50 18.36
CA ALA A 186 -34.20 -29.97 19.63
C ALA A 186 -35.74 -30.02 19.71
N THR A 187 -36.45 -29.64 18.65
CA THR A 187 -37.92 -29.71 18.60
C THR A 187 -38.42 -31.15 18.62
N ALA A 188 -37.79 -32.06 17.88
CA ALA A 188 -38.14 -33.48 17.88
C ALA A 188 -37.96 -34.12 19.28
N LYS A 189 -36.84 -33.79 19.95
CA LYS A 189 -36.59 -34.26 21.32
C LYS A 189 -37.55 -33.64 22.33
N ALA A 190 -37.98 -32.39 22.15
CA ALA A 190 -38.99 -31.76 23.00
C ALA A 190 -40.35 -32.46 22.83
N TRP A 191 -40.77 -32.74 21.58
CA TRP A 191 -42.01 -33.45 21.28
C TRP A 191 -42.05 -34.87 21.88
N LEU A 192 -40.96 -35.63 21.74
CA LEU A 192 -40.84 -36.99 22.31
C LEU A 192 -40.92 -37.02 23.83
N ARG A 193 -40.48 -35.96 24.50
CA ARG A 193 -40.56 -35.84 25.97
C ARG A 193 -42.00 -35.63 26.43
N ASP A 194 -42.75 -34.81 25.70
CA ASP A 194 -44.14 -34.49 25.99
C ASP A 194 -45.06 -35.69 25.71
N HIS A 195 -44.82 -36.42 24.62
CA HIS A 195 -45.51 -37.67 24.28
C HIS A 195 -44.83 -38.90 24.91
N SER A 196 -44.60 -38.86 26.22
CA SER A 196 -44.12 -40.01 27.00
C SER A 196 -44.93 -41.27 26.66
N LEU A 197 -44.29 -42.24 25.99
CA LEU A 197 -44.90 -43.53 25.64
C LEU A 197 -45.48 -44.20 26.89
N PRO A 198 -46.69 -44.80 26.83
CA PRO A 198 -47.30 -45.46 27.98
C PRO A 198 -46.34 -46.52 28.53
N LYS A 199 -46.15 -46.53 29.86
CA LYS A 199 -45.28 -47.51 30.54
C LYS A 199 -45.73 -48.91 30.14
N LEU A 200 -44.83 -49.69 29.53
CA LEU A 200 -45.10 -51.10 29.25
C LEU A 200 -45.39 -51.83 30.58
N PRO A 201 -46.37 -52.75 30.60
CA PRO A 201 -46.72 -53.48 31.81
C PRO A 201 -45.48 -54.22 32.34
N GLU A 202 -45.18 -54.02 33.63
CA GLU A 202 -44.13 -54.77 34.31
C GLU A 202 -44.53 -56.24 34.36
N ILE A 203 -43.76 -57.08 33.66
CA ILE A 203 -43.90 -58.53 33.70
C ILE A 203 -43.17 -58.99 34.97
N HIS A 204 -43.92 -59.18 36.05
CA HIS A 204 -43.47 -59.85 37.27
C HIS A 204 -43.44 -61.38 37.10
#